data_AF-A0A517MSR3-F1
#
_entry.id   AF-A0A517MSR3-F1
#
_cell.length_a   1.000
_cell.length_b   1.000
_cell.length_c   1.000
_cell.angle_alpha   90.00
_cell.angle_beta   90.00
_cell.angle_gamma   90.00
#
_symmetry.space_group_name_H-M   'P 1'
#
loop_
_entity.id
_entity.type
_entity.pdbx_description
1 polymer ?
#
loop_
_entity_poly.entity_id
_entity_poly.type
_entity_poly.pdbx_seq_one_letter_code
_entity_poly.pdbx_strand_id
1 'polypeptide(L)'
;MDSEEQTRRADTQGRTEGLQPWGAWEPTEPTWPQQLVLPMLLALGWLLFELTANATLALFIACLRFGWQDFRTAIWLRRTDPHPRRAKAGFWFYLSSGIWKTAIVPVLAVFVIGILWAMFASAHEDPNEVLVRQMAFALAVGMGASGILVIVVGVAVAFSLSGSLRMWIHHDLHRSRRENLWPPEWPHPLWRHDNRGRAILATALIVLTVTLPLLLFPLAVMLAPGAEIAVVLGIVFGVPITSTFLYAALRDKVFASSPEECWPESVVLSPELAAQRILSEEISG
;
A
#
# COMPACT_ATOMS: atom_id res chain seq x y z
N MET A 1 -32.17 -53.57 -15.21
CA MET A 1 -32.13 -52.38 -14.36
C MET A 1 -30.73 -51.77 -14.23
N ASP A 2 -29.66 -52.48 -14.59
CA ASP A 2 -28.27 -51.96 -14.42
C ASP A 2 -27.73 -51.08 -15.55
N SER A 3 -28.41 -51.00 -16.70
CA SER A 3 -27.92 -50.24 -17.86
C SER A 3 -28.13 -48.72 -17.74
N GLU A 4 -29.19 -48.26 -17.07
CA GLU A 4 -29.45 -46.81 -16.90
C GLU A 4 -28.56 -46.19 -15.82
N GLU A 5 -28.12 -46.98 -14.84
CA GLU A 5 -27.25 -46.51 -13.78
C GLU A 5 -25.81 -46.31 -14.28
N GLN A 6 -25.36 -47.11 -15.26
CA GLN A 6 -24.07 -46.92 -15.92
C GLN A 6 -24.02 -45.67 -16.80
N THR A 7 -25.10 -45.35 -17.53
CA THR A 7 -25.16 -44.10 -18.33
C THR A 7 -25.20 -42.86 -17.44
N ARG A 8 -25.91 -42.89 -16.30
CA ARG A 8 -25.89 -41.76 -15.35
C ARG A 8 -24.51 -41.53 -14.72
N ARG A 9 -23.76 -42.60 -14.41
CA ARG A 9 -22.40 -42.47 -13.84
C ARG A 9 -21.39 -41.93 -14.86
N ALA A 10 -21.49 -42.34 -16.13
CA ALA A 10 -20.62 -41.83 -17.20
C ALA A 10 -20.81 -40.31 -17.43
N ASP A 11 -22.05 -39.82 -17.35
CA ASP A 11 -22.38 -38.41 -17.56
C ASP A 11 -21.96 -37.51 -16.37
N THR A 12 -21.85 -38.08 -15.16
CA THR A 12 -21.34 -37.33 -14.00
C THR A 12 -19.80 -37.24 -14.02
N GLN A 13 -19.13 -38.27 -14.52
CA GLN A 13 -17.67 -38.35 -14.53
C GLN A 13 -17.03 -37.44 -15.59
N GLY A 14 -17.69 -37.24 -16.74
CA GLY A 14 -17.27 -36.24 -17.73
C GLY A 14 -17.45 -34.77 -17.28
N ARG A 15 -18.30 -34.52 -16.28
CA ARG A 15 -18.57 -33.16 -15.78
C ARG A 15 -17.57 -32.70 -14.70
N THR A 16 -16.87 -33.62 -14.06
CA THR A 16 -15.87 -33.30 -13.03
C THR A 16 -14.43 -33.26 -13.56
N GLU A 17 -14.15 -33.82 -14.75
CA GLU A 17 -12.81 -33.77 -15.35
C GLU A 17 -12.48 -32.41 -16.02
N GLY A 18 -13.50 -31.56 -16.27
CA GLY A 18 -13.31 -30.17 -16.72
C GLY A 18 -13.10 -29.16 -15.57
N LEU A 19 -13.36 -29.57 -14.33
CA LEU A 19 -13.02 -28.80 -13.13
C LEU A 19 -11.59 -29.16 -12.73
N GLN A 20 -10.62 -28.66 -13.50
CA GLN A 20 -9.25 -28.63 -12.99
C GLN A 20 -9.29 -28.00 -11.60
N PRO A 21 -8.76 -28.67 -10.56
CA PRO A 21 -8.73 -28.10 -9.22
C PRO A 21 -8.03 -26.75 -9.34
N TRP A 22 -8.72 -25.70 -8.94
CA TRP A 22 -8.30 -24.29 -8.99
C TRP A 22 -6.98 -23.99 -8.22
N GLY A 23 -6.19 -25.00 -7.86
CA GLY A 23 -4.88 -24.94 -7.22
C GLY A 23 -3.70 -25.38 -8.10
N ALA A 24 -3.88 -25.64 -9.41
CA ALA A 24 -2.77 -26.07 -10.30
C ALA A 24 -2.12 -24.96 -11.14
N TRP A 25 -2.55 -23.70 -10.99
CA TRP A 25 -1.86 -22.54 -11.58
C TRP A 25 -0.89 -21.94 -10.55
N GLU A 26 0.10 -22.71 -10.12
CA GLU A 26 1.32 -22.08 -9.61
C GLU A 26 2.20 -21.78 -10.82
N PRO A 27 2.20 -20.54 -11.37
CA PRO A 27 3.28 -20.12 -12.25
C PRO A 27 4.56 -20.15 -11.41
N THR A 28 5.26 -21.27 -11.44
CA THR A 28 6.60 -21.49 -10.90
C THR A 28 7.62 -20.87 -11.85
N GLU A 29 7.46 -19.59 -12.15
CA GLU A 29 8.54 -18.82 -12.75
C GLU A 29 9.58 -18.57 -11.65
N PRO A 30 10.81 -19.11 -11.80
CA PRO A 30 11.80 -19.03 -10.74
C PRO A 30 12.25 -17.57 -10.57
N THR A 31 11.97 -17.04 -9.38
CA THR A 31 12.18 -15.66 -8.94
C THR A 31 13.66 -15.31 -8.70
N TRP A 32 14.60 -15.83 -9.49
CA TRP A 32 16.05 -15.62 -9.35
C TRP A 32 16.46 -14.16 -9.07
N PRO A 33 15.93 -13.12 -9.75
CA PRO A 33 16.28 -11.75 -9.40
C PRO A 33 15.75 -11.31 -8.02
N GLN A 34 14.68 -11.89 -7.48
CA GLN A 34 14.16 -11.49 -6.17
C GLN A 34 14.98 -12.04 -5.00
N GLN A 35 15.55 -13.23 -5.15
CA GLN A 35 16.42 -13.83 -4.13
C GLN A 35 17.73 -13.03 -3.98
N LEU A 36 18.24 -12.44 -5.07
CA LEU A 36 19.46 -11.62 -5.06
C LEU A 36 19.24 -10.18 -4.55
N VAL A 37 18.01 -9.65 -4.62
CA VAL A 37 17.74 -8.27 -4.16
C VAL A 37 18.01 -8.12 -2.66
N LEU A 38 17.69 -9.13 -1.84
CA LEU A 38 17.94 -9.08 -0.41
C LEU A 38 19.43 -9.01 -0.05
N PRO A 39 20.30 -9.95 -0.47
CA PRO A 39 21.73 -9.88 -0.16
C PRO A 39 22.38 -8.64 -0.76
N MET A 40 21.94 -8.17 -1.93
CA MET A 40 22.45 -6.92 -2.52
C MET A 40 22.09 -5.69 -1.67
N LEU A 41 20.84 -5.59 -1.18
CA LEU A 41 20.44 -4.50 -0.30
C LEU A 41 21.12 -4.58 1.07
N LEU A 42 21.35 -5.78 1.60
CA LEU A 42 22.09 -5.97 2.85
C LEU A 42 23.57 -5.59 2.68
N ALA A 43 24.21 -6.02 1.59
CA ALA A 43 25.59 -5.64 1.28
C ALA A 43 25.73 -4.13 1.08
N LEU A 44 24.77 -3.50 0.39
CA LEU A 44 24.74 -2.04 0.21
C LEU A 44 24.50 -1.31 1.55
N GLY A 45 23.58 -1.80 2.38
CA GLY A 45 23.33 -1.26 3.71
C GLY A 45 24.56 -1.36 4.61
N TRP A 46 25.24 -2.51 4.60
CA TRP A 46 26.52 -2.72 5.29
C TRP A 46 27.60 -1.75 4.81
N LEU A 47 27.79 -1.64 3.49
CA LEU A 47 28.78 -0.72 2.92
C LEU A 47 28.50 0.74 3.33
N LEU A 48 27.23 1.15 3.30
CA LEU A 48 26.82 2.49 3.72
C LEU A 48 27.01 2.71 5.22
N PHE A 49 26.77 1.68 6.04
CA PHE A 49 27.07 1.74 7.47
C PHE A 49 28.57 1.99 7.69
N GLU A 50 29.44 1.20 7.07
CA GLU A 50 30.90 1.36 7.21
C GLU A 50 31.39 2.74 6.74
N LEU A 51 30.81 3.27 5.64
CA LEU A 51 31.21 4.57 5.09
C LEU A 51 30.68 5.77 5.90
N THR A 52 29.52 5.65 6.55
CA THR A 52 28.85 6.77 7.21
C THR A 52 28.83 6.68 8.74
N ALA A 53 29.19 5.52 9.29
CA ALA A 53 28.96 5.14 10.68
C ALA A 53 27.50 5.36 11.14
N ASN A 54 26.52 5.37 10.21
CA ASN A 54 25.12 5.67 10.50
C ASN A 54 24.23 4.43 10.30
N ALA A 55 23.90 3.77 11.41
CA ALA A 55 23.04 2.58 11.41
C ALA A 55 21.63 2.84 10.84
N THR A 56 21.10 4.05 10.97
CA THR A 56 19.76 4.39 10.48
C THR A 56 19.70 4.37 8.96
N LEU A 57 20.77 4.79 8.28
CA LEU A 57 20.83 4.78 6.82
C LEU A 57 20.91 3.36 6.27
N ALA A 58 21.69 2.49 6.93
CA ALA A 58 21.73 1.07 6.62
C ALA A 58 20.38 0.37 6.81
N LEU A 59 19.70 0.66 7.94
CA LEU A 59 18.36 0.15 8.21
C LEU A 59 17.36 0.63 7.16
N PHE A 60 17.42 1.91 6.78
CA PHE A 60 16.55 2.47 5.73
C PHE A 60 16.72 1.72 4.40
N ILE A 61 17.95 1.43 3.99
CA ILE A 61 18.25 0.68 2.76
C ILE A 61 17.72 -0.76 2.85
N ALA A 62 17.88 -1.42 4.00
CA ALA A 62 17.27 -2.74 4.23
C ALA A 62 15.74 -2.68 4.14
N CYS A 63 15.11 -1.66 4.73
CA CYS A 63 13.66 -1.45 4.69
C CYS A 63 13.13 -1.19 3.28
N LEU A 64 13.93 -0.62 2.37
CA LEU A 64 13.57 -0.39 0.97
C LEU A 64 13.11 -1.68 0.26
N ARG A 65 13.59 -2.85 0.72
CA ARG A 65 13.18 -4.16 0.22
C ARG A 65 11.67 -4.39 0.28
N PHE A 66 10.98 -3.85 1.28
CA PHE A 66 9.55 -4.02 1.47
C PHE A 66 8.72 -3.19 0.49
N GLY A 67 9.20 -2.01 0.10
CA GLY A 67 8.53 -1.15 -0.89
C GLY A 67 8.91 -1.45 -2.35
N TRP A 68 9.94 -2.28 -2.58
CA TRP A 68 10.51 -2.50 -3.91
C TRP A 68 9.50 -2.99 -4.96
N GLN A 69 8.59 -3.89 -4.57
CA GLN A 69 7.58 -4.41 -5.49
C GLN A 69 6.57 -3.35 -5.90
N ASP A 70 6.19 -2.45 -4.98
CA ASP A 70 5.31 -1.33 -5.28
C ASP A 70 5.99 -0.32 -6.22
N PHE A 71 7.28 -0.01 -6.01
CA PHE A 71 8.02 0.89 -6.91
C PHE A 71 8.12 0.33 -8.33
N ARG A 72 8.40 -0.96 -8.47
CA ARG A 72 8.41 -1.61 -9.79
C ARG A 72 7.03 -1.58 -10.44
N THR A 73 5.97 -1.71 -9.65
CA THR A 73 4.58 -1.65 -10.13
C THR A 73 4.18 -0.24 -10.53
N ALA A 74 4.61 0.78 -9.78
CA ALA A 74 4.45 2.17 -10.15
C ALA A 74 5.11 2.46 -11.51
N ILE A 75 6.38 2.05 -11.69
CA ILE A 75 7.13 2.27 -12.94
C ILE A 75 6.48 1.52 -14.11
N TRP A 76 6.06 0.27 -13.90
CA TRP A 76 5.35 -0.50 -14.92
C TRP A 76 4.03 0.17 -15.31
N LEU A 77 3.19 0.56 -14.35
CA LEU A 77 1.94 1.30 -14.62
C LEU A 77 2.18 2.56 -15.44
N ARG A 78 3.23 3.32 -15.13
CA ARG A 78 3.59 4.53 -15.87
C ARG A 78 3.93 4.25 -17.34
N ARG A 79 4.43 3.06 -17.66
CA ARG A 79 4.87 2.67 -19.00
C ARG A 79 3.80 1.92 -19.80
N THR A 80 3.00 1.11 -19.11
CA THR A 80 2.07 0.15 -19.74
C THR A 80 0.65 0.72 -19.89
N ASP A 81 0.22 1.61 -18.99
CA ASP A 81 -1.14 2.14 -19.03
C ASP A 81 -1.33 3.09 -20.25
N PRO A 82 -2.28 2.80 -21.16
CA PRO A 82 -2.54 3.62 -22.35
C PRO A 82 -3.10 5.00 -22.02
N HIS A 83 -3.64 5.21 -20.81
CA HIS A 83 -4.18 6.49 -20.38
C HIS A 83 -3.17 7.25 -19.51
N PRO A 84 -2.50 8.30 -20.04
CA PRO A 84 -1.35 8.93 -19.36
C PRO A 84 -1.72 9.61 -18.04
N ARG A 85 -2.97 10.06 -17.87
CA ARG A 85 -3.45 10.64 -16.61
C ARG A 85 -3.62 9.57 -15.53
N ARG A 86 -4.21 8.42 -15.87
CA ARG A 86 -4.37 7.26 -14.98
C ARG A 86 -3.01 6.66 -14.62
N ALA A 87 -2.12 6.56 -15.60
CA ALA A 87 -0.73 6.13 -15.41
C ALA A 87 0.01 6.97 -14.36
N LYS A 88 -0.13 8.31 -14.41
CA LYS A 88 0.48 9.22 -13.44
C LYS A 88 -0.13 9.06 -12.04
N ALA A 89 -1.46 9.06 -11.92
CA ALA A 89 -2.12 8.86 -10.64
C ALA A 89 -1.75 7.51 -10.01
N GLY A 90 -1.82 6.43 -10.80
CA GLY A 90 -1.40 5.08 -10.40
C GLY A 90 0.06 5.03 -9.97
N PHE A 91 0.97 5.66 -10.72
CA PHE A 91 2.38 5.77 -10.34
C PHE A 91 2.53 6.38 -8.94
N TRP A 92 1.90 7.51 -8.66
CA TRP A 92 2.03 8.20 -7.37
C TRP A 92 1.38 7.43 -6.21
N PHE A 93 0.25 6.74 -6.43
CA PHE A 93 -0.36 5.90 -5.40
C PHE A 93 0.49 4.66 -5.06
N TYR A 94 1.04 3.96 -6.06
CA TYR A 94 1.94 2.83 -5.78
C TYR A 94 3.29 3.30 -5.22
N LEU A 95 3.79 4.47 -5.62
CA LEU A 95 4.94 5.07 -4.97
C LEU A 95 4.67 5.34 -3.49
N SER A 96 3.49 5.89 -3.17
CA SER A 96 3.03 6.10 -1.79
C SER A 96 2.89 4.78 -1.02
N SER A 97 2.33 3.73 -1.64
CA SER A 97 2.25 2.37 -1.06
C SER A 97 3.62 1.83 -0.68
N GLY A 98 4.61 1.98 -1.58
CA GLY A 98 5.98 1.57 -1.31
C GLY A 98 6.58 2.36 -0.14
N ILE A 99 6.47 3.69 -0.14
CA ILE A 99 6.96 4.55 0.94
C ILE A 99 6.31 4.16 2.27
N TRP A 100 4.99 3.97 2.29
CA TRP A 100 4.23 3.57 3.47
C TRP A 100 4.75 2.26 4.09
N LYS A 101 4.97 1.22 3.28
CA LYS A 101 5.56 -0.04 3.76
C LYS A 101 6.98 0.13 4.27
N THR A 102 7.81 0.93 3.58
CA THR A 102 9.20 1.19 4.00
C THR A 102 9.29 2.00 5.28
N ALA A 103 8.28 2.83 5.58
CA ALA A 103 8.24 3.67 6.78
C ALA A 103 7.73 2.91 8.02
N ILE A 104 6.81 1.95 7.86
CA ILE A 104 6.28 1.16 8.98
C ILE A 104 7.37 0.29 9.63
N VAL A 105 8.20 -0.37 8.84
CA VAL A 105 9.20 -1.33 9.33
C VAL A 105 10.19 -0.72 10.33
N PRO A 106 10.85 0.44 10.07
CA PRO A 106 11.77 1.03 11.05
C PRO A 106 11.04 1.51 12.31
N VAL A 107 9.80 1.99 12.21
CA VAL A 107 8.99 2.37 13.39
C VAL A 107 8.74 1.14 14.27
N LEU A 108 8.34 0.01 13.67
CA LEU A 108 8.18 -1.24 14.40
C LEU A 108 9.51 -1.72 15.00
N ALA A 109 10.61 -1.61 14.27
CA ALA A 109 11.93 -2.01 14.75
C ALA A 109 12.36 -1.18 15.98
N VAL A 110 12.21 0.15 15.94
CA VAL A 110 12.50 1.04 17.08
C VAL A 110 11.63 0.70 18.28
N PHE A 111 10.35 0.41 18.06
CA PHE A 111 9.43 0.05 19.13
C PHE A 111 9.82 -1.28 19.79
N VAL A 112 10.15 -2.31 18.99
CA VAL A 112 10.61 -3.61 19.48
C VAL A 112 11.93 -3.47 20.24
N ILE A 113 12.92 -2.76 19.69
CA ILE A 113 14.21 -2.52 20.35
C ILE A 113 14.00 -1.75 21.67
N GLY A 114 13.13 -0.74 21.67
CA GLY A 114 12.81 0.02 22.88
C GLY A 114 12.18 -0.82 23.98
N ILE A 115 11.24 -1.72 23.63
CA ILE A 115 10.63 -2.66 24.59
C ILE A 115 11.68 -3.63 25.13
N LEU A 116 12.47 -4.26 24.26
CA LEU A 116 13.52 -5.18 24.67
C LEU A 116 14.50 -4.47 25.61
N TRP A 117 14.91 -3.25 25.27
CA TRP A 117 15.76 -2.44 26.14
C TRP A 117 15.10 -2.19 27.49
N ALA A 118 13.85 -1.74 27.54
CA ALA A 118 13.14 -1.49 28.80
C ALA A 118 13.03 -2.74 29.68
N MET A 119 12.87 -3.92 29.08
CA MET A 119 12.82 -5.20 29.78
C MET A 119 14.18 -5.64 30.34
N PHE A 120 15.28 -5.37 29.65
CA PHE A 120 16.63 -5.77 30.09
C PHE A 120 17.35 -4.70 30.92
N ALA A 121 16.98 -3.43 30.76
CA ALA A 121 17.61 -2.29 31.44
C ALA A 121 17.14 -2.12 32.89
N SER A 122 16.22 -2.95 33.40
CA SER A 122 15.67 -2.87 34.75
C SER A 122 16.69 -3.12 35.89
N ALA A 123 17.99 -3.21 35.58
CA ALA A 123 19.06 -3.51 36.53
C ALA A 123 20.27 -2.55 36.50
N HIS A 124 20.36 -1.56 35.60
CA HIS A 124 21.51 -0.65 35.55
C HIS A 124 21.07 0.82 35.48
N GLU A 125 21.79 1.66 36.23
CA GLU A 125 21.62 3.11 36.45
C GLU A 125 21.47 3.91 35.15
N ASP A 126 20.79 5.06 35.32
CA ASP A 126 20.48 6.17 34.39
C ASP A 126 20.35 5.85 32.89
N PRO A 127 19.25 6.26 32.24
CA PRO A 127 19.12 6.11 30.79
C PRO A 127 20.27 6.83 30.09
N ASN A 128 21.22 6.06 29.56
CA ASN A 128 22.37 6.56 28.81
C ASN A 128 21.92 7.66 27.84
N GLU A 129 22.51 8.85 27.92
CA GLU A 129 22.24 9.98 27.00
C GLU A 129 22.32 9.55 25.53
N VAL A 130 23.17 8.56 25.24
CA VAL A 130 23.32 7.90 23.94
C VAL A 130 22.00 7.33 23.43
N LEU A 131 21.21 6.65 24.28
CA LEU A 131 19.95 6.04 23.90
C LEU A 131 18.90 7.10 23.58
N VAL A 132 18.78 8.13 24.43
CA VAL A 132 17.84 9.24 24.21
C VAL A 132 18.17 9.95 22.88
N ARG A 133 19.46 10.18 22.60
CA ARG A 133 19.91 10.78 21.35
C ARG A 133 19.59 9.89 20.13
N GLN A 134 19.78 8.57 20.25
CA GLN A 134 19.44 7.62 19.19
C GLN A 134 17.92 7.55 18.95
N MET A 135 17.10 7.55 20.01
CA MET A 135 15.65 7.60 19.90
C MET A 135 15.16 8.90 19.26
N ALA A 136 15.71 10.05 19.68
CA ALA A 136 15.39 11.35 19.10
C ALA A 136 15.75 11.41 17.61
N PHE A 137 16.92 10.88 17.23
CA PHE A 137 17.32 10.80 15.82
C PHE A 137 16.39 9.88 15.01
N ALA A 138 16.07 8.70 15.54
CA ALA A 138 15.15 7.77 14.88
C ALA A 138 13.75 8.36 14.70
N LEU A 139 13.25 9.08 15.71
CA LEU A 139 11.97 9.79 15.65
C LEU A 139 12.01 10.90 14.58
N ALA A 140 13.08 11.69 14.54
CA ALA A 140 13.24 12.74 13.53
C ALA A 140 13.24 12.17 12.10
N VAL A 141 13.96 11.07 11.87
CA VAL A 141 13.96 10.36 10.57
C VAL A 141 12.58 9.80 10.25
N GLY A 142 11.90 9.19 11.23
CA GLY A 142 10.54 8.67 11.09
C GLY A 142 9.53 9.77 10.73
N MET A 143 9.59 10.93 11.39
CA MET A 143 8.76 12.09 11.09
C MET A 143 9.07 12.64 9.68
N GLY A 144 10.34 12.71 9.29
CA GLY A 144 10.74 13.12 7.95
C GLY A 144 10.19 12.20 6.85
N ALA A 145 10.34 10.88 7.00
CA ALA A 145 9.79 9.91 6.07
C ALA A 145 8.26 9.97 5.99
N SER A 146 7.61 10.17 7.13
CA SER A 146 6.15 10.31 7.21
C SER A 146 5.67 11.60 6.55
N GLY A 147 6.42 12.70 6.66
CA GLY A 147 6.16 13.94 5.92
C GLY A 147 6.26 13.76 4.41
N ILE A 148 7.27 13.02 3.94
CA ILE A 148 7.40 12.65 2.52
C ILE A 148 6.17 11.85 2.07
N LEU A 149 5.71 10.86 2.86
CA LEU A 149 4.51 10.09 2.55
C LEU A 149 3.28 11.01 2.36
N VAL A 150 3.06 11.97 3.26
CA VAL A 150 1.94 12.92 3.17
C VAL A 150 2.01 13.73 1.87
N ILE A 151 3.19 14.23 1.50
CA ILE A 151 3.39 14.99 0.26
C ILE A 151 3.09 14.12 -0.95
N VAL A 152 3.64 12.91 -1.02
CA VAL A 152 3.47 12.00 -2.17
C VAL A 152 1.99 11.57 -2.31
N VAL A 153 1.29 11.29 -1.21
CA VAL A 153 -0.16 11.01 -1.23
C VAL A 153 -0.95 12.24 -1.66
N GLY A 154 -0.59 13.44 -1.20
CA GLY A 154 -1.21 14.69 -1.64
C GLY A 154 -1.07 14.90 -3.15
N VAL A 155 0.11 14.62 -3.71
CA VAL A 155 0.35 14.66 -5.16
C VAL A 155 -0.49 13.60 -5.89
N ALA A 156 -0.58 12.38 -5.37
CA ALA A 156 -1.41 11.32 -5.93
C ALA A 156 -2.90 11.72 -5.99
N VAL A 157 -3.42 12.25 -4.88
CA VAL A 157 -4.79 12.78 -4.77
C VAL A 157 -5.03 13.91 -5.75
N ALA A 158 -4.11 14.87 -5.88
CA ALA A 158 -4.23 15.98 -6.82
C ALA A 158 -4.30 15.51 -8.29
N PHE A 159 -3.47 14.53 -8.67
CA PHE A 159 -3.55 13.93 -10.01
C PHE A 159 -4.86 13.16 -10.24
N SER A 160 -5.37 12.47 -9.22
CA SER A 160 -6.67 11.79 -9.29
C SER A 160 -7.81 12.78 -9.49
N LEU A 161 -7.85 13.84 -8.68
CA LEU A 161 -8.91 14.85 -8.70
C LEU A 161 -8.88 15.69 -9.98
N SER A 162 -7.70 16.10 -10.46
CA SER A 162 -7.59 16.88 -11.71
C SER A 162 -8.00 16.08 -12.95
N GLY A 163 -7.93 14.75 -12.88
CA GLY A 163 -8.38 13.86 -13.95
C GLY A 163 -9.83 13.37 -13.80
N SER A 164 -10.52 13.68 -12.70
CA SER A 164 -11.77 13.01 -12.29
C SER A 164 -11.65 11.48 -12.33
N LEU A 165 -10.46 10.96 -12.00
CA LEU A 165 -10.16 9.54 -12.05
C LEU A 165 -10.37 8.93 -10.67
N ARG A 166 -11.01 7.76 -10.64
CA ARG A 166 -11.12 6.92 -9.45
C ARG A 166 -10.08 5.82 -9.52
N MET A 167 -9.25 5.72 -8.49
CA MET A 167 -8.12 4.79 -8.44
C MET A 167 -8.45 3.55 -7.64
N TRP A 168 -8.03 2.39 -8.14
CA TRP A 168 -8.10 1.11 -7.43
C TRP A 168 -6.69 0.62 -7.15
N ILE A 169 -6.31 0.48 -5.88
CA ILE A 169 -4.96 0.04 -5.50
C ILE A 169 -5.07 -1.33 -4.85
N HIS A 170 -4.49 -2.36 -5.47
CA HIS A 170 -4.61 -3.75 -5.04
C HIS A 170 -3.32 -4.53 -5.28
N HIS A 171 -3.11 -5.59 -4.50
CA HIS A 171 -1.87 -6.36 -4.57
C HIS A 171 -1.75 -7.24 -5.83
N ASP A 172 -2.87 -7.62 -6.46
CA ASP A 172 -2.85 -8.43 -7.69
C ASP A 172 -2.26 -7.68 -8.88
N LEU A 173 -2.19 -6.36 -8.83
CA LEU A 173 -1.50 -5.62 -9.88
C LEU A 173 0.00 -5.99 -9.94
N HIS A 174 0.57 -6.45 -8.82
CA HIS A 174 1.92 -7.02 -8.82
C HIS A 174 1.99 -8.33 -9.63
N ARG A 175 0.91 -9.12 -9.67
CA ARG A 175 0.81 -10.34 -10.48
C ARG A 175 0.72 -9.99 -11.96
N SER A 176 -0.21 -9.12 -12.36
CA SER A 176 -0.32 -8.67 -13.75
C SER A 176 0.99 -8.05 -14.26
N ARG A 177 1.70 -7.30 -13.41
CA ARG A 177 3.06 -6.81 -13.71
C ARG A 177 4.06 -7.93 -13.97
N ARG A 178 4.06 -8.99 -13.16
CA ARG A 178 4.99 -10.12 -13.30
C ARG A 178 4.74 -10.88 -14.60
N GLU A 179 3.47 -11.07 -14.93
CA GLU A 179 3.02 -11.77 -16.14
C GLU A 179 2.99 -10.82 -17.37
N ASN A 180 3.31 -9.54 -17.17
CA ASN A 180 3.25 -8.47 -18.18
C ASN A 180 1.90 -8.42 -18.92
N LEU A 181 0.81 -8.70 -18.20
CA LEU A 181 -0.55 -8.70 -18.72
C LEU A 181 -1.16 -7.31 -18.63
N TRP A 182 -1.72 -6.84 -19.75
CA TRP A 182 -2.52 -5.63 -19.82
C TRP A 182 -3.76 -5.88 -20.69
N PRO A 183 -4.97 -5.48 -20.24
CA PRO A 183 -5.28 -4.88 -18.94
C PRO A 183 -5.08 -5.85 -17.76
N PRO A 184 -5.02 -5.36 -16.51
CA PRO A 184 -4.91 -6.24 -15.36
C PRO A 184 -6.15 -7.12 -15.22
N GLU A 185 -5.94 -8.43 -15.02
CA GLU A 185 -6.98 -9.41 -14.78
C GLU A 185 -7.33 -9.50 -13.29
N TRP A 186 -8.63 -9.57 -12.98
CA TRP A 186 -9.16 -9.64 -11.62
C TRP A 186 -9.93 -10.95 -11.44
N PRO A 187 -9.25 -12.07 -11.11
CA PRO A 187 -9.86 -13.40 -11.12
C PRO A 187 -11.00 -13.62 -10.12
N HIS A 188 -11.19 -12.76 -9.10
CA HIS A 188 -12.21 -12.97 -8.07
C HIS A 188 -13.20 -11.82 -7.88
N PRO A 189 -14.52 -12.08 -7.97
CA PRO A 189 -15.57 -11.08 -7.72
C PRO A 189 -15.67 -10.64 -6.25
N LEU A 190 -15.10 -11.41 -5.31
CA LEU A 190 -15.11 -11.09 -3.87
C LEU A 190 -14.19 -9.92 -3.48
N TRP A 191 -13.33 -9.44 -4.39
CA TRP A 191 -12.33 -8.43 -4.08
C TRP A 191 -12.84 -6.98 -4.13
N ARG A 192 -14.16 -6.77 -4.28
CA ARG A 192 -14.78 -5.44 -4.35
C ARG A 192 -14.57 -4.54 -3.13
N HIS A 193 -14.02 -5.05 -2.03
CA HIS A 193 -13.92 -4.27 -0.78
C HIS A 193 -12.51 -3.88 -0.36
N ASP A 194 -11.44 -4.42 -0.96
CA ASP A 194 -10.05 -4.19 -0.49
C ASP A 194 -9.29 -3.15 -1.32
N ASN A 195 -9.74 -1.89 -1.34
CA ASN A 195 -8.94 -0.82 -1.97
C ASN A 195 -7.91 -0.27 -0.98
N ARG A 196 -6.66 -0.75 -1.08
CA ARG A 196 -5.53 -0.35 -0.21
C ARG A 196 -5.23 1.14 -0.26
N GLY A 197 -5.64 1.84 -1.33
CA GLY A 197 -5.50 3.29 -1.44
C GLY A 197 -6.21 4.01 -0.28
N ARG A 198 -7.36 3.49 0.17
CA ARG A 198 -8.10 4.03 1.32
C ARG A 198 -7.27 3.96 2.61
N ALA A 199 -6.61 2.83 2.86
CA ALA A 199 -5.73 2.66 4.03
C ALA A 199 -4.49 3.58 3.97
N ILE A 200 -3.91 3.78 2.79
CA ILE A 200 -2.78 4.70 2.58
C ILE A 200 -3.22 6.14 2.86
N LEU A 201 -4.37 6.57 2.34
CA LEU A 201 -4.90 7.91 2.61
C LEU A 201 -5.20 8.10 4.10
N ALA A 202 -5.86 7.13 4.74
CA ALA A 202 -6.15 7.17 6.17
C ALA A 202 -4.85 7.30 6.99
N THR A 203 -3.82 6.50 6.66
CA THR A 203 -2.53 6.56 7.36
C THR A 203 -1.84 7.91 7.17
N ALA A 204 -1.83 8.46 5.96
CA ALA A 204 -1.26 9.78 5.69
C ALA A 204 -1.98 10.88 6.48
N LEU A 205 -3.30 10.80 6.61
CA LEU A 205 -4.07 11.76 7.41
C LEU A 205 -3.84 11.59 8.91
N ILE A 206 -3.67 10.35 9.42
CA ILE A 206 -3.28 10.10 10.81
C ILE A 206 -1.89 10.68 11.08
N VAL A 207 -0.92 10.44 10.19
CA VAL A 207 0.42 11.03 10.27
C VAL A 207 0.31 12.54 10.35
N LEU A 208 -0.40 13.17 9.41
CA LEU A 208 -0.61 14.62 9.39
C LEU A 208 -1.25 15.10 10.70
N THR A 209 -2.23 14.35 11.21
CA THR A 209 -2.94 14.65 12.46
C THR A 209 -2.02 14.63 13.67
N VAL A 210 -1.00 13.77 13.70
CA VAL A 210 -0.04 13.68 14.80
C VAL A 210 1.10 14.68 14.62
N THR A 211 1.66 14.80 13.42
CA THR A 211 2.86 15.61 13.16
C THR A 211 2.55 17.10 13.12
N LEU A 212 1.41 17.50 12.56
CA LEU A 212 1.08 18.92 12.39
C LEU A 212 0.92 19.64 13.74
N PRO A 213 0.22 19.10 14.75
CA PRO A 213 0.22 19.64 16.11
C PRO A 213 1.59 19.88 16.70
N LEU A 214 2.48 18.89 16.61
CA LEU A 214 3.82 18.96 17.18
C LEU A 214 4.64 20.09 16.55
N LEU A 215 4.44 20.35 15.26
CA LEU A 215 5.12 21.43 14.53
C LEU A 215 4.47 22.80 14.74
N LEU A 216 3.14 22.87 14.79
CA LEU A 216 2.41 24.14 14.89
C LEU A 216 2.34 24.68 16.32
N PHE A 217 2.38 23.82 17.34
CA PHE A 217 2.21 24.24 18.73
C PHE A 217 3.25 25.29 19.18
N PRO A 218 4.57 25.11 19.00
CA PRO A 218 5.55 26.11 19.40
C PRO A 218 5.36 27.45 18.68
N LEU A 219 5.04 27.39 17.38
CA LEU A 219 4.78 28.59 16.57
C LEU A 219 3.53 29.33 17.06
N ALA A 220 2.46 28.60 17.37
CA ALA A 220 1.21 29.19 17.84
C ALA A 220 1.34 29.82 19.22
N VAL A 221 2.08 29.19 20.15
CA VAL A 221 2.40 29.78 21.47
C VAL A 221 3.24 31.05 21.32
N MET A 222 4.20 31.05 20.40
CA MET A 222 5.02 32.23 20.11
C MET A 222 4.20 33.40 19.54
N LEU A 223 3.19 33.11 18.71
CA LEU A 223 2.34 34.13 18.06
C LEU A 223 1.22 34.66 18.96
N ALA A 224 0.80 33.88 19.98
CA ALA A 224 -0.32 34.23 20.85
C ALA A 224 -0.01 33.89 22.34
N PRO A 225 0.91 34.63 22.97
CA PRO A 225 1.22 34.42 24.38
C PRO A 225 -0.03 34.69 25.24
N GLY A 226 -0.31 33.80 26.20
CA GLY A 226 -1.50 33.85 27.07
C GLY A 226 -2.74 33.15 26.50
N ALA A 227 -2.68 32.56 25.30
CA ALA A 227 -3.76 31.79 24.68
C ALA A 227 -3.44 30.29 24.56
N GLU A 228 -2.51 29.78 25.39
CA GLU A 228 -1.94 28.44 25.24
C GLU A 228 -3.01 27.34 25.29
N ILE A 229 -3.93 27.43 26.24
CA ILE A 229 -5.02 26.45 26.39
C ILE A 229 -5.91 26.44 25.14
N ALA A 230 -6.29 27.61 24.62
CA ALA A 230 -7.11 27.71 23.43
C ALA A 230 -6.39 27.15 22.19
N VAL A 231 -5.09 27.43 22.05
CA VAL A 231 -4.24 26.88 20.98
C VAL A 231 -4.15 25.35 21.07
N VAL A 232 -3.88 24.80 22.25
CA VAL A 232 -3.81 23.34 22.46
C VAL A 232 -5.14 22.69 22.11
N LEU A 233 -6.26 23.21 22.61
CA LEU A 233 -7.59 22.67 22.31
C LEU A 233 -7.90 22.74 20.80
N GLY A 234 -7.62 23.89 20.17
CA GLY A 234 -7.84 24.07 18.74
C GLY A 234 -7.02 23.10 17.89
N ILE A 235 -5.76 22.84 18.26
CA ILE A 235 -4.89 21.91 17.55
C ILE A 235 -5.32 20.44 17.81
N VAL A 236 -5.51 20.06 19.08
CA VAL A 236 -5.82 18.69 19.50
C VAL A 236 -7.17 18.22 18.97
N PHE A 237 -8.18 19.09 18.92
CA PHE A 237 -9.51 18.73 18.43
C PHE A 237 -9.73 19.13 16.97
N GLY A 238 -9.25 20.31 16.56
CA GLY A 238 -9.47 20.81 15.21
C GLY A 238 -8.79 19.94 14.15
N VAL A 239 -7.52 19.56 14.34
CA VAL A 239 -6.78 18.80 13.32
C VAL A 239 -7.38 17.40 13.07
N PRO A 240 -7.73 16.57 14.07
CA PRO A 240 -8.40 15.29 13.82
C PRO A 240 -9.78 15.43 13.17
N ILE A 241 -10.57 16.43 13.57
CA ILE A 241 -11.89 16.70 13.01
C ILE A 241 -11.74 17.05 11.52
N THR A 242 -10.87 18.00 11.19
CA THR A 242 -10.59 18.39 9.80
C THR A 242 -10.08 17.20 8.99
N SER A 243 -9.18 16.38 9.55
CA SER A 243 -8.65 15.20 8.87
C SER A 243 -9.71 14.14 8.60
N THR A 244 -10.66 13.95 9.52
CA THR A 244 -11.79 13.02 9.35
C THR A 244 -12.75 13.49 8.25
N PHE A 245 -13.10 14.78 8.24
CA PHE A 245 -13.91 15.37 7.17
C PHE A 245 -13.21 15.29 5.82
N LEU A 246 -11.90 15.56 5.79
CA LEU A 246 -11.08 15.48 4.58
C LEU A 246 -11.03 14.03 4.07
N TYR A 247 -10.85 13.04 4.94
CA TYR A 247 -10.90 11.63 4.58
C TYR A 247 -12.24 11.26 3.95
N ALA A 248 -13.35 11.60 4.59
CA ALA A 248 -14.69 11.31 4.08
C ALA A 248 -14.95 11.98 2.72
N ALA A 249 -14.54 13.25 2.56
CA ALA A 249 -14.70 13.99 1.32
C ALA A 249 -13.85 13.43 0.17
N LEU A 250 -12.64 12.93 0.46
CA LEU A 250 -11.72 12.42 -0.55
C LEU A 250 -11.96 10.95 -0.89
N ARG A 251 -12.35 10.10 0.07
CA ARG A 251 -12.38 8.65 -0.14
C ARG A 251 -13.27 8.25 -1.33
N ASP A 252 -14.45 8.85 -1.44
CA ASP A 252 -15.46 8.49 -2.45
C ASP A 252 -15.20 9.20 -3.79
N LYS A 253 -14.41 10.28 -3.77
CA LYS A 253 -14.00 11.01 -4.98
C LYS A 253 -12.75 10.42 -5.64
N VAL A 254 -11.81 9.93 -4.82
CA VAL A 254 -10.49 9.50 -5.27
C VAL A 254 -10.44 7.99 -5.51
N PHE A 255 -11.13 7.19 -4.71
CA PHE A 255 -11.03 5.74 -4.79
C PHE A 255 -12.24 5.10 -5.45
N ALA A 256 -11.96 4.24 -6.41
CA ALA A 256 -12.97 3.40 -7.05
C ALA A 256 -13.58 2.42 -6.03
N SER A 257 -14.87 2.13 -6.18
CA SER A 257 -15.55 1.10 -5.38
C SER A 257 -15.30 -0.31 -5.90
N SER A 258 -14.83 -0.43 -7.14
CA SER A 258 -14.54 -1.70 -7.78
C SER A 258 -13.45 -1.50 -8.86
N PRO A 259 -12.70 -2.55 -9.24
CA PRO A 259 -11.62 -2.41 -10.22
C PRO A 259 -12.09 -1.92 -11.59
N GLU A 260 -13.34 -2.24 -11.96
CA GLU A 260 -13.95 -1.88 -13.24
C GLU A 260 -14.19 -0.38 -13.40
N GLU A 261 -14.41 0.35 -12.29
CA GLU A 261 -14.50 1.82 -12.31
C GLU A 261 -13.15 2.47 -12.67
N CYS A 262 -12.03 1.79 -12.38
CA CYS A 262 -10.68 2.29 -12.67
C CYS A 262 -10.17 1.80 -14.04
N TRP A 263 -10.48 0.54 -14.39
CA TRP A 263 -10.10 -0.12 -15.63
C TRP A 263 -11.34 -0.76 -16.29
N PRO A 264 -12.19 0.03 -16.97
CA PRO A 264 -13.37 -0.51 -17.65
C PRO A 264 -13.01 -1.58 -18.69
N GLU A 265 -11.82 -1.49 -19.29
CA GLU A 265 -11.32 -2.44 -20.27
C GLU A 265 -11.06 -3.86 -19.71
N SER A 266 -10.86 -4.03 -18.39
CA SER A 266 -10.63 -5.37 -17.81
C SER A 266 -11.90 -6.23 -17.77
N VAL A 267 -13.09 -5.63 -17.88
CA VAL A 267 -14.38 -6.35 -17.85
C VAL A 267 -14.67 -7.09 -19.14
N VAL A 268 -14.24 -6.51 -20.27
CA VAL A 268 -14.58 -7.00 -21.62
C VAL A 268 -13.88 -8.34 -21.93
N LEU A 269 -12.85 -8.70 -21.15
CA LEU A 269 -12.01 -9.87 -21.38
C LEU A 269 -12.39 -11.11 -20.56
N SER A 270 -13.52 -11.13 -19.85
CA SER A 270 -14.05 -12.39 -19.33
C SER A 270 -14.93 -13.05 -20.39
N PRO A 271 -14.41 -13.99 -21.21
CA PRO A 271 -15.21 -14.69 -22.21
C PRO A 271 -16.39 -15.45 -21.59
N GLU A 272 -16.30 -15.84 -20.32
CA GLU A 272 -17.42 -16.45 -19.58
C GLU A 272 -18.56 -15.47 -19.32
N LEU A 273 -18.29 -14.21 -18.98
CA LEU A 273 -19.34 -13.20 -18.82
C LEU A 273 -19.94 -12.79 -20.17
N ALA A 274 -19.12 -12.73 -21.23
CA ALA A 274 -19.62 -12.54 -22.58
C ALA A 274 -20.51 -13.71 -23.02
N ALA A 275 -20.10 -14.94 -22.76
CA ALA A 275 -20.87 -16.15 -23.05
C ALA A 275 -22.16 -16.25 -22.22
N GLN A 276 -22.11 -15.92 -20.93
CA GLN A 276 -23.30 -15.88 -20.06
C GLN A 276 -24.29 -14.81 -20.50
N ARG A 277 -23.82 -13.65 -20.98
CA ARG A 277 -24.71 -12.60 -21.47
C ARG A 277 -25.42 -13.02 -22.76
N ILE A 278 -24.69 -13.62 -23.69
CA ILE A 278 -25.24 -14.20 -24.93
C ILE A 278 -26.29 -15.27 -24.59
N LEU A 279 -25.96 -16.21 -23.70
CA LEU A 279 -26.91 -17.25 -23.26
C LEU A 279 -28.15 -16.66 -22.56
N SER A 280 -27.99 -15.57 -21.78
CA SER A 280 -29.13 -14.92 -21.12
C SER A 280 -30.05 -14.18 -22.10
N GLU A 281 -29.49 -13.61 -23.17
CA GLU A 281 -30.27 -12.95 -24.22
C GLU A 281 -31.04 -13.99 -25.05
N GLU A 282 -30.42 -15.13 -25.38
CA GLU A 282 -31.02 -16.23 -26.17
C GLU A 282 -32.19 -16.94 -25.44
N ILE A 283 -32.17 -16.98 -24.11
CA ILE A 283 -33.25 -17.57 -23.31
C ILE A 283 -34.42 -16.58 -23.11
N SER A 284 -34.17 -15.28 -23.28
CA SER A 284 -35.16 -14.21 -23.03
C SER A 284 -35.88 -13.70 -24.28
N GLY A 285 -35.44 -14.07 -25.48
CA GLY A 285 -36.06 -13.77 -26.77
C GLY A 285 -36.85 -14.95 -27.32
#